data_AF-A0A4Q2YNR6-F1
#
_entry.id   AF-A0A4Q2YNR6-F1
#
_cell.length_a   1.000
_cell.length_b   1.000
_cell.length_c   1.000
_cell.angle_alpha   90.00
_cell.angle_beta   90.00
_cell.angle_gamma   90.00
#
_symmetry.space_group_name_H-M   'P 1'
#
loop_
_entity.id
_entity.type
_entity.pdbx_description
1 polymer ?
#
loop_
_entity_poly.entity_id
_entity_poly.type
_entity_poly.pdbx_seq_one_letter_code
_entity_poly.pdbx_strand_id
1 'polypeptide(L)'
;MLQHLSKIIRTLVLSCLITQGLHAGMPGLDGPVAIGPFLENRLPAVEPNGQNLWSVQETYSGININLPMQLAPYPGSNKLLCVAKEGRIFLFEDNPAANQTDTFLDIRSKVFTSSDSGLTWLVFHPEFGQPESPNNSYVYITYKWAPSLGGSTASYWRLSRFTVIQQSGKPVADPASEQILIQQYDRQQWHDSGCMMFGPDGYLYVGIGDEGGENDQY
;
A
#
# COMPACT_ATOMS: atom_id res chain seq x y z
N MET A 1 -21.35 48.69 23.39
CA MET A 1 -20.01 48.30 22.89
C MET A 1 -19.39 47.11 23.65
N LEU A 2 -19.63 46.94 24.96
CA LEU A 2 -19.07 45.82 25.74
C LEU A 2 -19.79 44.46 25.63
N GLN A 3 -21.02 44.39 25.08
CA GLN A 3 -21.76 43.12 24.93
C GLN A 3 -21.44 42.35 23.63
N HIS A 4 -20.78 42.98 22.65
CA HIS A 4 -20.39 42.30 21.40
C HIS A 4 -19.02 41.61 21.47
N LEU A 5 -18.14 42.00 22.40
CA LEU A 5 -16.83 41.33 22.58
C LEU A 5 -16.95 39.92 23.21
N SER A 6 -18.00 39.63 24.00
CA SER A 6 -18.08 38.35 24.72
C SER A 6 -18.51 37.16 23.85
N LYS A 7 -19.22 37.40 22.73
CA LYS A 7 -19.59 36.36 21.77
C LYS A 7 -18.41 35.93 20.90
N ILE A 8 -17.56 36.86 20.48
CA ILE A 8 -16.39 36.56 19.64
C ILE A 8 -15.33 35.77 20.44
N ILE A 9 -15.13 36.11 21.71
CA ILE A 9 -14.19 35.39 22.59
C ILE A 9 -14.69 33.98 22.94
N ARG A 10 -16.01 33.77 23.08
CA ARG A 10 -16.57 32.41 23.31
C ARG A 10 -16.46 31.51 22.09
N THR A 11 -16.53 32.04 20.87
CA THR A 11 -16.33 31.25 19.65
C THR A 11 -14.86 30.89 19.43
N LEU A 12 -13.92 31.77 19.80
CA LEU A 12 -12.47 31.53 19.69
C LEU A 12 -11.91 30.55 20.74
N VAL A 13 -12.51 30.48 21.94
CA VAL A 13 -12.09 29.51 22.97
C VAL A 13 -12.65 28.10 22.69
N LEU A 14 -13.78 27.98 21.97
CA LEU A 14 -14.34 26.67 21.59
C LEU A 14 -13.62 26.04 20.38
N SER A 15 -12.97 26.84 19.53
CA SER A 15 -12.18 26.34 18.40
C SER A 15 -10.79 25.84 18.80
N CYS A 16 -10.31 26.10 20.02
CA CYS A 16 -8.99 25.68 20.49
C CYS A 16 -9.00 24.33 21.23
N LEU A 17 -10.18 23.71 21.41
CA LEU A 17 -10.34 22.45 22.15
C LEU A 17 -10.59 21.22 21.25
N ILE A 18 -10.66 21.39 19.93
CA ILE A 18 -10.85 20.28 18.96
C ILE A 18 -9.64 20.16 18.01
N THR A 19 -8.51 20.77 18.36
CA THR A 19 -7.22 20.45 17.73
C THR A 19 -6.37 19.62 18.70
N GLN A 20 -6.93 18.52 19.20
CA GLN A 20 -6.06 17.37 19.42
C GLN A 20 -5.74 16.84 18.02
N GLY A 21 -4.81 17.53 17.34
CA GLY A 21 -4.17 16.95 16.18
C GLY A 21 -3.71 15.57 16.61
N LEU A 22 -4.08 14.55 15.84
CA LEU A 22 -3.46 13.24 15.90
C LEU A 22 -1.97 13.48 15.75
N HIS A 23 -1.27 13.62 16.88
CA HIS A 23 0.17 13.60 16.88
C HIS A 23 0.49 12.18 16.45
N ALA A 24 1.21 12.03 15.35
CA ALA A 24 1.85 10.76 15.06
C ALA A 24 2.54 10.30 16.36
N GLY A 25 2.34 9.04 16.74
CA GLY A 25 2.93 8.49 17.96
C GLY A 25 4.43 8.76 17.99
N MET A 26 5.10 8.73 19.15
CA MET A 26 6.56 8.76 19.11
C MET A 26 7.06 7.60 18.23
N PRO A 27 8.00 7.84 17.29
CA PRO A 27 8.38 6.81 16.33
C PRO A 27 9.14 5.68 17.03
N GLY A 28 8.70 4.45 16.76
CA GLY A 28 9.34 3.24 17.28
C GLY A 28 8.93 2.90 18.71
N LEU A 29 9.16 1.65 19.10
CA LEU A 29 9.02 1.24 20.50
C LEU A 29 10.22 1.80 21.29
N ASP A 30 10.00 2.36 22.48
CA ASP A 30 11.07 2.81 23.41
C ASP A 30 11.99 1.64 23.85
N GLY A 31 11.60 0.41 23.53
CA GLY A 31 12.40 -0.80 23.64
C GLY A 31 11.65 -2.01 23.04
N PRO A 32 12.35 -3.11 22.77
CA PRO A 32 11.68 -4.34 22.31
C PRO A 32 10.70 -4.82 23.38
N VAL A 33 9.41 -4.90 23.02
CA VAL A 33 8.40 -5.54 23.86
C VAL A 33 8.40 -7.02 23.54
N ALA A 34 8.61 -7.86 24.55
CA ALA A 34 8.55 -9.30 24.38
C ALA A 34 7.13 -9.69 23.90
N ILE A 35 7.06 -10.39 22.77
CA ILE A 35 5.84 -11.03 22.30
C ILE A 35 5.81 -12.43 22.93
N GLY A 36 4.76 -12.71 23.68
CA GLY A 36 4.50 -14.02 24.28
C GLY A 36 4.38 -15.12 23.21
N PRO A 37 4.56 -16.40 23.61
CA PRO A 37 4.50 -17.53 22.69
C PRO A 37 3.27 -17.50 21.78
N PHE A 38 3.46 -17.88 20.52
CA PHE A 38 2.40 -17.98 19.51
C PHE A 38 1.61 -16.67 19.32
N LEU A 39 2.31 -15.53 19.28
CA LEU A 39 1.73 -14.18 19.17
C LEU A 39 0.69 -13.95 20.27
N GLU A 40 1.12 -14.02 21.53
CA GLU A 40 0.21 -13.91 22.69
C GLU A 40 -0.93 -14.95 22.66
N ASN A 41 -0.60 -16.20 22.30
CA ASN A 41 -1.55 -17.30 22.11
C ASN A 41 -2.65 -17.04 21.05
N ARG A 42 -2.45 -16.08 20.13
CA ARG A 42 -3.35 -15.88 18.98
C ARG A 42 -3.14 -16.91 17.88
N LEU A 43 -1.94 -17.48 17.80
CA LEU A 43 -1.62 -18.58 16.90
C LEU A 43 -1.73 -19.92 17.65
N PRO A 44 -2.10 -21.01 16.96
CA PRO A 44 -2.12 -22.34 17.57
C PRO A 44 -0.74 -22.74 18.10
N ALA A 45 -0.70 -23.30 19.31
CA ALA A 45 0.53 -23.83 19.91
C ALA A 45 1.03 -25.12 19.24
N VAL A 46 0.19 -25.73 18.41
CA VAL A 46 0.45 -26.94 17.65
C VAL A 46 0.21 -26.63 16.19
N GLU A 47 1.13 -27.04 15.33
CA GLU A 47 0.95 -26.92 13.88
C GLU A 47 -0.37 -27.57 13.45
N PRO A 48 -1.11 -26.99 12.48
CA PRO A 48 -2.27 -27.65 11.92
C PRO A 48 -1.87 -28.97 11.24
N ASN A 49 -2.06 -30.08 11.94
CA ASN A 49 -1.79 -31.43 11.45
C ASN A 49 -3.04 -32.00 10.78
N GLY A 50 -3.34 -31.55 9.57
CA GLY A 50 -4.58 -31.93 8.90
C GLY A 50 -4.41 -32.16 7.41
N GLN A 51 -4.11 -33.40 7.01
CA GLN A 51 -4.29 -33.82 5.61
C GLN A 51 -5.75 -33.72 5.14
N ASN A 52 -6.73 -33.35 5.99
CA ASN A 52 -8.17 -33.31 5.65
C ASN A 52 -8.98 -32.20 6.35
N LEU A 53 -8.38 -31.18 6.97
CA LEU A 53 -9.13 -30.09 7.64
C LEU A 53 -9.39 -28.89 6.74
N TRP A 54 -8.61 -28.73 5.68
CA TRP A 54 -8.69 -27.61 4.75
C TRP A 54 -8.60 -28.13 3.32
N SER A 55 -9.49 -27.66 2.46
CA SER A 55 -9.40 -27.85 1.01
C SER A 55 -9.10 -26.51 0.34
N VAL A 56 -8.21 -26.52 -0.64
CA VAL A 56 -8.05 -25.37 -1.53
C VAL A 56 -9.12 -25.45 -2.61
N GLN A 57 -9.82 -24.35 -2.83
CA GLN A 57 -10.74 -24.20 -3.94
C GLN A 57 -10.22 -23.09 -4.84
N GLU A 58 -10.15 -23.35 -6.15
CA GLU A 58 -9.91 -22.31 -7.13
C GLU A 58 -11.06 -21.29 -7.08
N THR A 59 -10.72 -20.01 -6.94
CA THR A 59 -11.67 -18.90 -6.91
C THR A 59 -11.26 -17.85 -7.94
N TYR A 60 -12.23 -17.05 -8.40
CA TYR A 60 -12.06 -16.05 -9.45
C TYR A 60 -11.53 -16.64 -10.78
N SER A 61 -11.99 -17.83 -11.16
CA SER A 61 -11.50 -18.55 -12.36
C SER A 61 -11.76 -17.82 -13.69
N GLY A 62 -12.62 -16.79 -13.69
CA GLY A 62 -12.83 -15.89 -14.83
C GLY A 62 -11.83 -14.73 -14.92
N ILE A 63 -10.99 -14.53 -13.91
CA ILE A 63 -9.99 -13.47 -13.83
C ILE A 63 -8.62 -14.03 -14.17
N ASN A 64 -8.00 -13.52 -15.23
CA ASN A 64 -6.67 -13.95 -15.66
C ASN A 64 -5.69 -12.77 -15.59
N ILE A 65 -4.83 -12.81 -14.57
CA ILE A 65 -3.81 -11.78 -14.32
C ILE A 65 -2.46 -12.48 -14.27
N ASN A 66 -1.54 -12.06 -15.15
CA ASN A 66 -0.20 -12.63 -15.21
C ASN A 66 0.67 -12.07 -14.08
N LEU A 67 1.40 -12.96 -13.39
CA LEU A 67 2.33 -12.61 -12.29
C LEU A 67 1.68 -11.70 -11.23
N PRO A 68 0.60 -12.16 -10.56
CA PRO A 68 -0.01 -11.41 -9.46
C PRO A 68 0.95 -11.36 -8.27
N MET A 69 1.11 -10.16 -7.70
CA MET A 69 2.04 -9.90 -6.58
C MET A 69 1.30 -9.68 -5.26
N GLN A 70 0.12 -9.06 -5.32
CA GLN A 70 -0.70 -8.78 -4.14
C GLN A 70 -2.17 -8.69 -4.53
N LEU A 71 -3.04 -9.20 -3.66
CA LEU A 71 -4.48 -8.97 -3.69
C LEU A 71 -4.87 -8.10 -2.47
N ALA A 72 -5.61 -7.02 -2.69
CA ALA A 72 -6.02 -6.09 -1.64
C ALA A 72 -7.48 -5.63 -1.84
N PRO A 73 -8.28 -5.43 -0.77
CA PRO A 73 -9.60 -4.85 -0.92
C PRO A 73 -9.52 -3.37 -1.31
N TYR A 74 -10.46 -2.90 -2.14
CA TYR A 74 -10.70 -1.48 -2.33
C TYR A 74 -11.60 -0.97 -1.19
N PRO A 75 -11.13 -0.03 -0.34
CA PRO A 75 -11.85 0.38 0.86
C PRO A 75 -13.28 0.87 0.59
N GLY A 76 -14.23 0.44 1.43
CA GLY A 76 -15.62 0.87 1.35
C GLY A 76 -16.40 0.32 0.14
N SER A 77 -15.90 -0.72 -0.53
CA SER A 77 -16.55 -1.34 -1.69
C SER A 77 -16.45 -2.87 -1.67
N ASN A 78 -17.23 -3.55 -2.51
CA ASN A 78 -17.11 -4.98 -2.76
C ASN A 78 -16.17 -5.28 -3.94
N LYS A 79 -15.00 -4.63 -3.97
CA LYS A 79 -14.03 -4.78 -5.06
C LYS A 79 -12.66 -5.17 -4.52
N LEU A 80 -11.93 -5.92 -5.32
CA LEU A 80 -10.55 -6.31 -5.09
C LEU A 80 -9.64 -5.64 -6.10
N LEU A 81 -8.43 -5.35 -5.65
CA LEU A 81 -7.30 -4.91 -6.45
C LEU A 81 -6.28 -6.04 -6.52
N CYS A 82 -5.81 -6.35 -7.72
CA CYS A 82 -4.70 -7.26 -7.93
C CYS A 82 -3.54 -6.50 -8.57
N VAL A 83 -2.45 -6.42 -7.82
CA VAL A 83 -1.18 -5.84 -8.26
C VAL A 83 -0.50 -6.85 -9.17
N ALA A 84 -0.23 -6.49 -10.42
CA ALA A 84 0.50 -7.32 -11.35
C ALA A 84 1.92 -6.81 -11.53
N LYS A 85 2.88 -7.74 -11.50
CA LYS A 85 4.31 -7.44 -11.47
C LYS A 85 4.79 -6.50 -12.57
N GLU A 86 4.15 -6.57 -13.74
CA GLU A 86 4.53 -5.78 -14.91
C GLU A 86 4.31 -4.26 -14.78
N GLY A 87 3.54 -3.79 -13.77
CA GLY A 87 3.22 -2.37 -13.63
C GLY A 87 1.76 -1.95 -13.78
N ARG A 88 0.80 -2.87 -13.82
CA ARG A 88 -0.63 -2.59 -13.72
C ARG A 88 -1.22 -3.06 -12.40
N ILE A 89 -2.25 -2.35 -11.97
CA ILE A 89 -3.13 -2.78 -10.89
C ILE A 89 -4.52 -2.95 -11.50
N PHE A 90 -5.08 -4.14 -11.36
CA PHE A 90 -6.41 -4.48 -11.85
C PHE A 90 -7.43 -4.32 -10.72
N LEU A 91 -8.63 -3.85 -11.04
CA LEU A 91 -9.77 -3.74 -10.12
C LEU A 91 -10.90 -4.64 -10.63
N PHE A 92 -11.49 -5.45 -9.76
CA PHE A 92 -12.63 -6.33 -10.13
C PHE A 92 -13.55 -6.55 -8.93
N GLU A 93 -14.75 -7.08 -9.18
CA GLU A 93 -15.70 -7.40 -8.11
C GLU A 93 -15.16 -8.51 -7.21
N ASP A 94 -15.34 -8.37 -5.89
CA ASP A 94 -15.14 -9.47 -4.95
C ASP A 94 -16.30 -10.46 -5.07
N ASN A 95 -16.28 -11.23 -6.15
CA ASN A 95 -17.25 -12.25 -6.49
C ASN A 95 -16.53 -13.39 -7.24
N PRO A 96 -16.59 -14.64 -6.76
CA PRO A 96 -15.98 -15.78 -7.45
C PRO A 96 -16.41 -15.96 -8.91
N ALA A 97 -17.58 -15.43 -9.30
CA ALA A 97 -18.08 -15.44 -10.68
C ALA A 97 -17.59 -14.26 -11.54
N ALA A 98 -16.75 -13.37 -11.00
CA ALA A 98 -16.18 -12.25 -11.76
C ALA A 98 -15.35 -12.74 -12.95
N ASN A 99 -15.51 -12.08 -14.09
CA ASN A 99 -14.84 -12.43 -15.35
C ASN A 99 -14.35 -11.20 -16.12
N GLN A 100 -14.33 -10.04 -15.47
CA GLN A 100 -13.91 -8.76 -16.03
C GLN A 100 -13.06 -8.02 -15.01
N THR A 101 -12.06 -7.31 -15.52
CA THR A 101 -11.19 -6.43 -14.75
C THR A 101 -11.19 -5.04 -15.37
N ASP A 102 -11.20 -4.02 -14.53
CA ASP A 102 -10.82 -2.66 -14.89
C ASP A 102 -9.34 -2.42 -14.58
N THR A 103 -8.74 -1.42 -15.23
CA THR A 103 -7.40 -0.96 -14.89
C THR A 103 -7.50 0.16 -13.86
N PHE A 104 -7.01 -0.09 -12.65
CA PHE A 104 -6.91 0.92 -11.60
C PHE A 104 -5.69 1.83 -11.78
N LEU A 105 -4.55 1.26 -12.18
CA LEU A 105 -3.31 1.98 -12.47
C LEU A 105 -2.56 1.27 -13.61
N ASP A 106 -1.94 2.04 -14.51
CA ASP A 106 -1.00 1.52 -15.52
C ASP A 106 0.24 2.40 -15.59
N ILE A 107 1.37 1.87 -15.12
CA ILE A 107 2.69 2.51 -15.16
C ILE A 107 3.74 1.62 -15.83
N ARG A 108 3.33 0.65 -16.66
CA ARG A 108 4.22 -0.32 -17.31
C ARG A 108 5.40 0.30 -18.06
N SER A 109 5.20 1.49 -18.63
CA SER A 109 6.25 2.23 -19.33
C SER A 109 7.40 2.70 -18.44
N LYS A 110 7.24 2.61 -17.11
CA LYS A 110 8.21 3.02 -16.10
C LYS A 110 8.76 1.86 -15.27
N VAL A 111 8.08 0.69 -15.27
CA VAL A 111 8.40 -0.42 -14.37
C VAL A 111 9.46 -1.34 -14.99
N PHE A 112 10.57 -1.51 -14.27
CA PHE A 112 11.57 -2.49 -14.60
C PHE A 112 11.13 -3.87 -14.09
N THR A 113 10.97 -4.84 -14.99
CA THR A 113 10.48 -6.19 -14.65
C THR A 113 11.50 -7.25 -15.03
N SER A 114 12.15 -7.84 -14.03
CA SER A 114 13.08 -8.97 -14.16
C SER A 114 13.32 -9.61 -12.80
N SER A 115 13.44 -10.93 -12.72
CA SER A 115 13.64 -11.67 -11.46
C SER A 115 12.68 -11.28 -10.32
N ASP A 116 13.06 -10.57 -9.26
CA ASP A 116 12.13 -10.09 -8.21
C ASP A 116 11.53 -8.71 -8.56
N SER A 117 12.17 -7.97 -9.46
CA SER A 117 11.78 -6.62 -9.83
C SER A 117 10.45 -6.56 -10.57
N GLY A 118 9.68 -5.55 -10.20
CA GLY A 118 8.39 -5.21 -10.79
C GLY A 118 7.64 -4.23 -9.89
N LEU A 119 6.34 -4.11 -10.11
CA LEU A 119 5.39 -3.50 -9.18
C LEU A 119 5.00 -4.55 -8.12
N THR A 120 5.27 -4.26 -6.84
CA THR A 120 5.24 -5.28 -5.78
C THR A 120 4.07 -5.15 -4.81
N TRP A 121 3.71 -3.92 -4.42
CA TRP A 121 2.71 -3.72 -3.37
C TRP A 121 1.93 -2.42 -3.53
N LEU A 122 0.75 -2.39 -2.91
CA LEU A 122 -0.15 -1.26 -2.78
C LEU A 122 -0.70 -1.20 -1.34
N VAL A 123 -0.86 0.01 -0.83
CA VAL A 123 -1.62 0.28 0.39
C VAL A 123 -2.36 1.61 0.29
N PHE A 124 -3.61 1.66 0.75
CA PHE A 124 -4.35 2.91 0.87
C PHE A 124 -3.94 3.67 2.13
N HIS A 125 -4.05 5.00 2.11
CA HIS A 125 -3.96 5.77 3.34
C HIS A 125 -5.07 5.33 4.33
N PRO A 126 -4.85 5.29 5.64
CA PRO A 126 -5.88 4.89 6.62
C PRO A 126 -7.14 5.77 6.59
N GLU A 127 -6.98 7.02 6.17
CA GLU A 127 -8.06 8.00 6.03
C GLU A 127 -8.70 8.00 4.63
N PHE A 128 -8.37 7.04 3.76
CA PHE A 128 -8.96 6.92 2.43
C PHE A 128 -10.49 6.82 2.52
N GLY A 129 -11.18 7.59 1.67
CA GLY A 129 -12.64 7.69 1.65
C GLY A 129 -13.26 8.57 2.74
N GLN A 130 -12.48 9.16 3.66
CA GLN A 130 -13.00 10.05 4.69
C GLN A 130 -13.20 11.47 4.13
N PRO A 131 -14.44 11.99 3.96
CA PRO A 131 -14.70 13.20 3.16
C PRO A 131 -13.92 14.45 3.58
N GLU A 132 -13.61 14.59 4.87
CA GLU A 132 -12.93 15.77 5.43
C GLU A 132 -11.40 15.62 5.54
N SER A 133 -10.85 14.43 5.27
CA SER A 133 -9.40 14.21 5.35
C SER A 133 -8.69 14.71 4.08
N PRO A 134 -7.55 15.42 4.19
CA PRO A 134 -6.71 15.74 3.04
C PRO A 134 -6.05 14.50 2.40
N ASN A 135 -6.05 13.36 3.11
CA ASN A 135 -5.47 12.10 2.67
C ASN A 135 -6.51 11.12 2.12
N ASN A 136 -7.74 11.57 1.92
CA ASN A 136 -8.88 10.72 1.60
C ASN A 136 -8.84 10.03 0.24
N SER A 137 -7.85 10.36 -0.58
CA SER A 137 -7.73 9.84 -1.93
C SER A 137 -6.32 9.30 -2.21
N TYR A 138 -5.51 9.07 -1.17
CA TYR A 138 -4.14 8.60 -1.37
C TYR A 138 -3.99 7.09 -1.34
N VAL A 139 -3.20 6.62 -2.30
CA VAL A 139 -2.73 5.25 -2.41
C VAL A 139 -1.21 5.27 -2.62
N TYR A 140 -0.52 4.33 -2.01
CA TYR A 140 0.94 4.19 -2.06
C TYR A 140 1.27 2.90 -2.76
N ILE A 141 2.33 2.89 -3.56
CA ILE A 141 2.82 1.69 -4.24
C ILE A 141 4.35 1.58 -4.10
N THR A 142 4.84 0.36 -4.17
CA THR A 142 6.26 0.06 -4.32
C THR A 142 6.54 -0.59 -5.66
N TYR A 143 7.57 -0.12 -6.35
CA TYR A 143 7.95 -0.70 -7.64
C TYR A 143 9.43 -0.45 -7.96
N LYS A 144 9.97 -1.27 -8.86
CA LYS A 144 11.28 -1.04 -9.46
C LYS A 144 11.14 -0.16 -10.70
N TRP A 145 11.87 0.95 -10.73
CA TRP A 145 11.90 1.90 -11.85
C TRP A 145 13.23 1.83 -12.60
N ALA A 146 13.22 2.02 -13.91
CA ALA A 146 14.45 2.25 -14.67
C ALA A 146 14.31 3.47 -15.60
N PRO A 147 15.39 4.25 -15.81
CA PRO A 147 15.40 5.37 -16.74
C PRO A 147 15.27 4.94 -18.20
N SER A 148 15.66 3.71 -18.52
CA SER A 148 15.53 3.11 -19.85
C SER A 148 15.22 1.63 -19.73
N LEU A 149 14.11 1.20 -20.35
CA LEU A 149 13.72 -0.20 -20.41
C LEU A 149 14.48 -0.87 -21.57
N GLY A 150 15.31 -1.88 -21.26
CA GLY A 150 15.91 -2.76 -22.29
C GLY A 150 17.38 -2.55 -22.64
N GLY A 151 18.16 -1.80 -21.85
CA GLY A 151 19.60 -1.63 -22.13
C GLY A 151 20.53 -1.36 -20.94
N SER A 152 20.00 -1.23 -19.72
CA SER A 152 20.78 -0.99 -18.51
C SER A 152 20.13 -1.70 -17.32
N THR A 153 20.95 -2.24 -16.42
CA THR A 153 20.49 -2.74 -15.11
C THR A 153 20.34 -1.62 -14.08
N ALA A 154 20.70 -0.38 -14.43
CA ALA A 154 20.50 0.76 -13.55
C ALA A 154 19.00 0.92 -13.28
N SER A 155 18.62 0.59 -12.05
CA SER A 155 17.25 0.62 -11.61
C SER A 155 17.17 1.24 -10.22
N TYR A 156 15.97 1.54 -9.79
CA TYR A 156 15.73 2.23 -8.53
C TYR A 156 14.53 1.59 -7.87
N TRP A 157 14.69 1.23 -6.61
CA TRP A 157 13.55 0.89 -5.77
C TRP A 157 12.80 2.18 -5.45
N ARG A 158 11.48 2.18 -5.64
CA ARG A 158 10.64 3.36 -5.41
C ARG A 158 9.45 3.08 -4.52
N LEU A 159 9.22 4.02 -3.61
CA LEU A 159 7.93 4.27 -2.97
C LEU A 159 7.32 5.51 -3.60
N SER A 160 6.13 5.38 -4.16
CA SER A 160 5.37 6.49 -4.73
C SER A 160 3.96 6.56 -4.14
N ARG A 161 3.43 7.77 -4.05
CA ARG A 161 2.02 8.05 -3.73
C ARG A 161 1.30 8.55 -4.98
N PHE A 162 0.06 8.12 -5.16
CA PHE A 162 -0.85 8.56 -6.22
C PHE A 162 -2.17 9.04 -5.60
N THR A 163 -2.88 9.87 -6.35
CA THR A 163 -4.24 10.32 -6.05
C THR A 163 -5.24 9.48 -6.83
N VAL A 164 -6.23 8.93 -6.13
CA VAL A 164 -7.36 8.22 -6.71
C VAL A 164 -8.42 9.23 -7.12
N ILE A 165 -8.86 9.14 -8.38
CA ILE A 165 -9.88 9.99 -9.00
C ILE A 165 -11.00 9.13 -9.58
N GLN A 166 -12.09 9.78 -9.98
CA GLN A 166 -13.15 9.14 -10.77
C GLN A 166 -12.93 9.43 -12.25
N GLN A 167 -12.79 8.38 -13.06
CA GLN A 167 -12.67 8.46 -14.52
C GLN A 167 -13.73 7.57 -15.16
N SER A 168 -14.60 8.17 -15.97
CA SER A 168 -15.72 7.47 -16.62
C SER A 168 -16.59 6.65 -15.64
N GLY A 169 -16.80 7.17 -14.43
CA GLY A 169 -17.59 6.52 -13.38
C GLY A 169 -16.88 5.39 -12.64
N LYS A 170 -15.56 5.25 -12.79
CA LYS A 170 -14.75 4.22 -12.15
C LYS A 170 -13.59 4.85 -11.36
N PRO A 171 -13.23 4.30 -10.19
CA PRO A 171 -12.06 4.76 -9.47
C PRO A 171 -10.77 4.32 -10.19
N VAL A 172 -9.85 5.26 -10.38
CA VAL A 172 -8.51 5.02 -10.94
C VAL A 172 -7.47 5.82 -10.16
N ALA A 173 -6.27 5.29 -9.98
CA ALA A 173 -5.14 6.08 -9.52
C ALA A 173 -4.54 6.82 -10.72
N ASP A 174 -4.52 8.16 -10.67
CA ASP A 174 -4.06 8.99 -11.78
C ASP A 174 -2.53 8.89 -11.93
N PRO A 175 -1.98 8.31 -13.01
CA PRO A 175 -0.54 8.21 -13.21
C PRO A 175 0.20 9.56 -13.24
N ALA A 176 -0.50 10.66 -13.56
CA ALA A 176 0.07 12.01 -13.59
C ALA A 176 0.19 12.63 -12.19
N SER A 177 -0.49 12.06 -11.19
CA SER A 177 -0.46 12.53 -9.80
C SER A 177 0.70 11.96 -8.97
N GLU A 178 1.61 11.20 -9.60
CA GLU A 178 2.72 10.53 -8.93
C GLU A 178 3.56 11.51 -8.10
N GLN A 179 3.64 11.25 -6.80
CA GLN A 179 4.65 11.83 -5.92
C GLN A 179 5.61 10.74 -5.47
N ILE A 180 6.85 10.81 -5.92
CA ILE A 180 7.93 9.93 -5.47
C ILE A 180 8.32 10.35 -4.05
N LEU A 181 8.25 9.41 -3.11
CA LEU A 181 8.60 9.64 -1.71
C LEU A 181 10.00 9.10 -1.39
N ILE A 182 10.32 7.91 -1.90
CA ILE A 182 11.64 7.30 -1.80
C ILE A 182 12.05 6.86 -3.20
N GLN A 183 13.28 7.16 -3.56
CA GLN A 183 13.94 6.62 -4.75
C GLN A 183 15.36 6.22 -4.36
N GLN A 184 15.56 4.93 -4.14
CA GLN A 184 16.85 4.36 -3.80
C GLN A 184 17.48 3.74 -5.04
N TYR A 185 18.74 4.07 -5.32
CA TYR A 185 19.46 3.44 -6.42
C TYR A 185 19.73 1.99 -6.06
N ASP A 186 19.30 1.09 -6.94
CA ASP A 186 19.34 -0.34 -6.71
C ASP A 186 20.07 -1.05 -7.86
N ARG A 187 21.14 -1.76 -7.49
CA ARG A 187 22.11 -2.31 -8.43
C ARG A 187 21.72 -3.68 -8.97
N GLN A 188 20.69 -4.30 -8.39
CA GLN A 188 20.36 -5.69 -8.62
C GLN A 188 18.86 -5.87 -8.86
N GLN A 189 18.47 -7.11 -9.14
CA GLN A 189 17.10 -7.48 -9.54
C GLN A 189 16.47 -8.46 -8.56
N TRP A 190 17.11 -8.63 -7.40
CA TRP A 190 16.80 -9.64 -6.39
C TRP A 190 16.67 -8.94 -5.04
N HIS A 191 15.91 -9.53 -4.14
CA HIS A 191 15.73 -9.02 -2.79
C HIS A 191 15.12 -7.60 -2.77
N ASP A 192 14.26 -7.28 -3.73
CA ASP A 192 13.64 -5.94 -3.83
C ASP A 192 12.65 -5.68 -2.68
N SER A 193 12.06 -6.74 -2.10
CA SER A 193 10.99 -6.64 -1.10
C SER A 193 9.86 -5.69 -1.59
N GLY A 194 9.21 -4.95 -0.68
CA GLY A 194 8.23 -3.92 -1.02
C GLY A 194 6.92 -4.03 -0.25
N CYS A 195 6.78 -4.97 0.67
CA CYS A 195 5.59 -5.03 1.53
C CYS A 195 5.43 -3.70 2.30
N MET A 196 4.20 -3.18 2.30
CA MET A 196 3.82 -1.99 3.06
C MET A 196 2.59 -2.20 3.91
N MET A 197 2.57 -1.56 5.08
CA MET A 197 1.37 -1.46 5.90
C MET A 197 1.40 -0.19 6.73
N PHE A 198 0.22 0.40 6.98
CA PHE A 198 0.09 1.42 8.01
C PHE A 198 -0.10 0.77 9.37
N GLY A 199 0.69 1.19 10.35
CA GLY A 199 0.53 0.79 11.73
C GLY A 199 -0.62 1.54 12.42
N PRO A 200 -1.09 1.05 13.59
CA PRO A 200 -2.10 1.75 14.39
C PRO A 200 -1.62 3.11 14.93
N ASP A 201 -0.32 3.37 14.88
CA ASP A 201 0.35 4.62 15.23
C ASP A 201 0.32 5.68 14.12
N GLY A 202 -0.21 5.33 12.94
CA GLY A 202 -0.32 6.21 11.78
C GLY A 202 0.92 6.25 10.89
N TYR A 203 1.95 5.46 11.18
CA TYR A 203 3.16 5.40 10.34
C TYR A 203 3.00 4.39 9.21
N LEU A 204 3.59 4.71 8.05
CA LEU A 204 3.77 3.77 6.95
C LEU A 204 5.06 2.96 7.18
N TYR A 205 4.90 1.67 7.43
CA TYR A 205 5.99 0.70 7.51
C TYR A 205 6.24 0.13 6.12
N VAL A 206 7.52 0.10 5.73
CA VAL A 206 7.95 -0.29 4.39
C VAL A 206 9.10 -1.27 4.51
N GLY A 207 8.94 -2.46 3.92
CA GLY A 207 10.04 -3.42 3.76
C GLY A 207 10.83 -3.10 2.51
N ILE A 208 12.14 -2.89 2.67
CA ILE A 208 13.12 -2.72 1.59
C ILE A 208 14.17 -3.80 1.82
N GLY A 209 14.52 -4.57 0.80
CA GLY A 209 15.59 -5.55 0.94
C GLY A 209 16.96 -4.94 0.67
N ASP A 210 17.98 -5.79 0.74
CA ASP A 210 19.40 -5.41 0.71
C ASP A 210 19.96 -5.29 -0.71
N GLU A 211 19.12 -5.38 -1.73
CA GLU A 211 19.54 -5.41 -3.14
C GLU A 211 20.40 -6.65 -3.46
N GLY A 212 20.47 -7.66 -2.59
CA GLY A 212 21.24 -8.89 -2.81
C GLY A 212 22.76 -8.71 -2.82
N GLY A 213 23.46 -9.80 -3.15
CA GLY A 213 24.92 -9.91 -3.15
C GLY A 213 25.41 -11.14 -2.40
N GLU A 214 26.11 -12.06 -3.06
CA GLU A 214 26.71 -13.19 -2.34
C GLU A 214 27.69 -12.68 -1.29
N ASN A 215 27.56 -13.16 -0.06
CA ASN A 215 28.41 -12.75 1.09
C ASN A 215 28.30 -11.25 1.44
N ASP A 216 27.10 -10.66 1.32
CA ASP A 216 26.78 -9.32 1.84
C ASP A 216 27.69 -8.20 1.32
N GLN A 217 28.06 -8.22 0.03
CA GLN A 217 29.07 -7.31 -0.54
C GLN A 217 28.59 -5.87 -0.83
N TYR A 218 27.55 -5.36 -0.17
CA TYR A 218 26.99 -4.03 -0.45
C TYR A 218 26.66 -3.21 0.79
#